data_AF-A0A7S7T2H3-F1
#
_entry.id   AF-A0A7S7T2H3-F1
#
_cell.length_a   1.000
_cell.length_b   1.000
_cell.length_c   1.000
_cell.angle_alpha   90.00
_cell.angle_beta   90.00
_cell.angle_gamma   90.00
#
_symmetry.space_group_name_H-M   'P 1'
#
loop_
_entity.id
_entity.type
_entity.pdbx_description
1 polymer ?
#
loop_
_entity_poly.entity_id
_entity_poly.type
_entity_poly.pdbx_seq_one_letter_code
_entity_poly.pdbx_strand_id
1 'polypeptide(L)' 'MPKLRIGELPDDKPVKVSAELPAAVHRDLIAYAEVLTRQCGQLVDPTKLIAPMLARFMATDREFSKLKREGHVPATGEGQ' A
#
# COMPACT_ATOMS: atom_id res chain seq x y z
N MET A 1 34.31 7.37 19.76
CA MET A 1 32.95 6.89 20.10
C MET A 1 32.17 6.71 18.80
N PRO A 2 31.77 5.49 18.43
CA PRO A 2 31.11 5.23 17.15
C PRO A 2 29.70 5.83 17.17
N LYS A 3 29.48 6.83 16.31
CA LYS A 3 28.18 7.49 16.10
C LYS A 3 27.30 6.54 15.31
N LEU A 4 26.27 5.97 15.94
CA LEU A 4 25.29 5.14 15.24
C LEU A 4 24.63 5.98 14.14
N ARG A 5 24.86 5.61 12.88
CA ARG A 5 24.22 6.20 11.70
C ARG A 5 22.86 5.55 11.46
N ILE A 6 22.04 5.47 12.49
CA ILE A 6 20.60 5.29 12.28
C ILE A 6 20.10 6.72 12.07
N GLY A 7 20.06 7.14 10.81
CA GLY A 7 19.28 8.32 10.41
C GLY A 7 17.83 8.12 10.89
N GLU A 8 17.11 9.22 11.09
CA GLU A 8 15.75 9.26 11.60
C GLU A 8 14.95 8.01 11.19
N LEU A 9 14.43 7.28 12.18
CA LEU A 9 13.60 6.11 11.92
C LEU A 9 12.49 6.54 10.95
N PRO A 10 12.14 5.71 9.95
CA PRO A 10 11.04 6.03 9.05
C PRO A 10 9.82 6.42 9.87
N ASP A 11 9.25 7.59 9.60
CA ASP A 11 7.98 8.00 10.20
C ASP A 11 6.89 7.09 9.63
N ASP A 12 6.75 5.89 10.19
CA ASP A 12 5.79 4.85 9.80
C ASP A 12 4.38 5.20 10.31
N LYS A 13 4.05 6.49 10.33
CA LYS A 13 2.73 6.97 10.72
C LYS A 13 1.73 6.58 9.64
N PRO A 14 0.71 5.77 9.98
CA PRO A 14 -0.32 5.43 9.01
C PRO A 14 -1.06 6.69 8.57
N VAL A 15 -1.05 6.97 7.27
CA VAL A 15 -1.85 8.04 6.67
C VAL A 15 -3.22 7.48 6.31
N LYS A 16 -4.29 8.11 6.81
CA LYS A 16 -5.66 7.72 6.46
C LYS A 16 -6.01 8.30 5.09
N VAL A 17 -6.31 7.42 4.14
CA VAL A 17 -6.78 7.79 2.80
C VAL A 17 -8.24 7.38 2.67
N SER A 18 -9.11 8.32 2.31
CA SER A 18 -10.50 8.04 1.93
C SER A 18 -10.58 7.96 0.40
N ALA A 19 -11.08 6.84 -0.13
CA ALA A 19 -11.19 6.63 -1.57
C ALA A 19 -12.56 6.01 -1.92
N GLU A 20 -13.11 6.43 -3.05
CA GLU A 20 -14.32 5.84 -3.62
C GLU A 20 -13.95 4.74 -4.61
N LEU A 21 -14.58 3.58 -4.49
CA LEU A 21 -14.34 2.43 -5.38
C LEU A 21 -15.57 2.20 -6.25
N PRO A 22 -15.42 1.89 -7.55
CA PRO A 22 -16.51 1.40 -8.36
C PRO A 22 -17.14 0.16 -7.72
N ALA A 23 -18.48 0.05 -7.79
CA ALA A 23 -19.21 -1.04 -7.15
C ALA A 23 -18.75 -2.44 -7.60
N ALA A 24 -18.34 -2.60 -8.86
CA ALA A 24 -17.78 -3.85 -9.37
C ALA A 24 -16.48 -4.22 -8.64
N VAL A 25 -15.55 -3.28 -8.50
CA VAL A 25 -14.27 -3.49 -7.81
C VAL A 25 -14.48 -3.84 -6.34
N HIS A 26 -15.42 -3.18 -5.67
CA HIS A 26 -15.74 -3.50 -4.28
C HIS A 26 -16.27 -4.94 -4.12
N ARG A 27 -17.15 -5.40 -5.03
CA ARG A 27 -17.64 -6.79 -5.02
C ARG A 27 -16.51 -7.80 -5.23
N ASP A 28 -15.61 -7.53 -6.18
CA ASP A 28 -14.48 -8.40 -6.46
C ASP A 28 -13.50 -8.44 -5.27
N LEU A 29 -13.31 -7.32 -4.57
CA LEU A 29 -12.49 -7.25 -3.36
C LEU A 29 -13.06 -8.09 -2.22
N ILE A 30 -14.39 -8.09 -2.03
CA ILE A 30 -15.07 -8.97 -1.06
C ILE A 30 -14.85 -10.44 -1.45
N ALA A 31 -15.11 -10.80 -2.70
CA ALA A 31 -14.93 -12.17 -3.18
C ALA A 31 -13.48 -12.65 -3.01
N TYR A 32 -12.50 -11.78 -3.28
CA TYR A 32 -11.09 -12.10 -3.06
C TYR A 32 -10.78 -12.35 -1.59
N ALA A 33 -11.31 -11.52 -0.68
CA ALA A 33 -11.14 -11.71 0.77
C ALA A 33 -11.76 -13.02 1.26
N GLU A 34 -12.91 -13.42 0.71
CA GLU A 34 -13.53 -14.72 1.02
C GLU A 34 -12.67 -15.90 0.56
N VAL A 35 -12.12 -15.83 -0.65
CA VAL A 35 -11.20 -16.87 -1.16
C VAL A 35 -9.98 -16.97 -0.26
N LEU A 36 -9.39 -15.84 0.12
CA LEU A 36 -8.22 -15.82 0.99
C LEU A 36 -8.55 -16.32 2.41
N THR A 37 -9.73 -15.98 2.93
CA THR A 37 -10.21 -16.49 4.23
C THR A 37 -10.30 -18.00 4.23
N ARG A 38 -10.84 -18.59 3.15
CA ARG A 38 -10.92 -20.05 3.00
C ARG A 38 -9.54 -20.71 2.92
N GLN A 39 -8.58 -20.06 2.28
CA GLN A 39 -7.22 -20.58 2.15
C GLN A 39 -6.41 -20.49 3.45
N CYS A 40 -6.49 -19.36 4.15
CA CYS A 40 -5.69 -19.11 5.36
C CYS A 40 -6.39 -19.56 6.65
N GLY A 41 -7.69 -19.90 6.61
CA GLY A 41 -8.49 -20.25 7.79
C GLY A 41 -8.78 -19.08 8.74
N GLN A 42 -8.41 -17.85 8.35
CA GLN A 42 -8.62 -16.64 9.14
C GLN A 42 -9.48 -15.66 8.35
N LEU A 43 -10.48 -15.06 9.00
CA LEU A 43 -11.29 -14.01 8.41
C LEU A 43 -10.42 -12.84 7.95
N VAL A 44 -10.51 -12.52 6.66
CA VAL A 44 -9.83 -11.39 6.03
C VAL A 44 -10.83 -10.27 5.82
N ASP A 45 -10.52 -9.09 6.37
CA ASP A 45 -11.24 -7.86 6.06
C ASP A 45 -10.86 -7.37 4.65
N PRO A 46 -11.81 -7.25 3.71
CA PRO A 46 -11.54 -6.78 2.35
C PRO A 46 -10.80 -5.43 2.31
N THR A 47 -11.11 -4.51 3.24
CA THR A 47 -10.50 -3.17 3.26
C THR A 47 -9.02 -3.22 3.63
N LYS A 48 -8.62 -4.19 4.45
CA LYS A 48 -7.22 -4.40 4.84
C LYS A 48 -6.36 -4.93 3.69
N LEU A 49 -6.97 -5.40 2.60
CA LEU A 49 -6.24 -5.82 1.41
C LEU A 49 -5.82 -4.66 0.51
N ILE A 50 -6.48 -3.51 0.60
CA ILE A 50 -6.24 -2.37 -0.29
C ILE A 50 -4.77 -1.91 -0.19
N ALA A 51 -4.29 -1.66 1.02
CA ALA A 51 -2.92 -1.20 1.25
C ALA A 51 -1.84 -2.20 0.72
N PRO A 52 -1.84 -3.48 1.10
CA PRO A 52 -0.84 -4.43 0.59
C PRO A 52 -0.98 -4.72 -0.91
N MET A 53 -2.19 -4.69 -1.48
CA MET A 53 -2.38 -4.83 -2.93
C MET A 53 -1.78 -3.63 -3.69
N LEU A 54 -2.03 -2.40 -3.24
CA LEU A 54 -1.45 -1.20 -3.83
C LEU A 54 0.08 -1.18 -3.69
N ALA A 55 0.60 -1.54 -2.52
CA ALA A 55 2.04 -1.64 -2.30
C ALA A 55 2.68 -2.67 -3.25
N ARG A 56 2.04 -3.84 -3.41
CA ARG A 56 2.50 -4.87 -4.35
C ARG A 56 2.45 -4.38 -5.80
N PHE A 57 1.36 -3.72 -6.20
CA PHE A 57 1.22 -3.14 -7.54
C PHE A 57 2.37 -2.17 -7.84
N MET A 58 2.60 -1.18 -6.97
CA MET A 58 3.68 -0.20 -7.12
C MET A 58 5.07 -0.85 -7.15
N ALA A 59 5.31 -1.87 -6.31
CA ALA A 59 6.57 -2.59 -6.27
C ALA A 59 6.85 -3.39 -7.55
N THR A 60 5.80 -3.87 -8.22
CA THR A 60 5.92 -4.64 -9.48
C THR A 60 5.94 -3.78 -10.73
N ASP A 61 5.50 -2.52 -10.65
CA ASP A 61 5.54 -1.57 -11.75
C ASP A 61 6.97 -1.05 -11.96
N ARG A 62 7.62 -1.57 -13.02
CA ARG A 62 9.02 -1.25 -13.35
C ARG A 62 9.19 0.18 -13.83
N GLU A 63 8.24 0.69 -14.61
CA GLU A 63 8.29 2.05 -15.14
C GLU A 63 8.11 3.05 -14.00
N PHE A 64 7.16 2.80 -13.10
CA PHE A 64 7.04 3.57 -11.86
C PHE A 64 8.34 3.53 -11.04
N SER A 65 8.93 2.35 -10.86
CA SER A 65 10.18 2.19 -10.12
C SER A 65 11.37 2.92 -10.77
N LYS A 66 11.38 3.06 -12.10
CA LYS A 66 12.38 3.83 -12.82
C LYS A 66 12.19 5.33 -12.58
N LEU A 67 10.98 5.85 -12.82
CA LEU A 67 10.66 7.27 -12.65
C LEU A 67 10.84 7.74 -11.20
N LYS A 68 10.49 6.90 -10.22
CA LYS A 68 10.72 7.16 -8.79
C LYS A 68 12.21 7.33 -8.46
N ARG A 69 13.09 6.52 -9.07
CA ARG A 69 14.55 6.61 -8.87
C ARG A 69 15.14 7.84 -9.57
N GLU A 70 14.58 8.22 -10.70
CA GLU A 70 14.98 9.40 -11.47
C GLU A 70 14.49 10.73 -10.83
N GLY A 71 13.87 10.68 -9.65
CA GLY A 71 13.40 11.87 -8.93
C GLY A 71 12.24 12.60 -9.60
N HIS A 72 11.60 11.98 -10.60
CA HIS A 72 10.51 12.58 -11.38
C HIS A 72 9.13 12.40 -10.74
N VAL A 73 9.04 11.67 -9.62
CA VAL A 73 7.80 11.60 -8.83
C VAL A 73 7.87 12.71 -7.78
N PRO A 74 7.07 13.79 -7.88
CA PRO A 74 7.03 14.80 -6.84
C PRO A 74 6.59 14.12 -5.54
N ALA A 75 7.39 14.28 -4.48
CA ALA A 75 7.04 13.86 -3.14
C ALA A 75 5.96 14.80 -2.58
N THR A 76 4.75 14.76 -3.14
CA THR A 76 3.61 15.48 -2.58
C THR A 76 2.90 14.56 -1.61
N GLY A 77 3.37 14.60 -0.37
CA GLY A 77 2.71 14.05 0.80
C GLY A 77 2.48 15.15 1.82
N GLU A 78 1.84 16.26 1.43
CA GLU A 78 1.27 17.20 2.38
C GLU A 78 -0.20 16.81 2.56
N GLY A 79 -0.47 16.05 3.62
CA GLY A 79 -1.83 15.83 4.09
C GLY A 79 -2.38 17.14 4.61
N GLN A 80 -3.39 17.66 3.92
CA GLN A 80 -4.27 18.72 4.43
C GLN A 80 -5.64 18.12 4.75
#